data_AF-A0A5A5U3X3-F1
#
_entry.id   AF-A0A5A5U3X3-F1
#
_cell.length_a   1.000
_cell.length_b   1.000
_cell.length_c   1.000
_cell.angle_alpha   90.00
_cell.angle_beta   90.00
_cell.angle_gamma   90.00
#
_symmetry.space_group_name_H-M   'P 1'
#
loop_
_entity.id
_entity.type
_entity.pdbx_description
1 polymer ?
#
loop_
_entity_poly.entity_id
_entity_poly.type
_entity_poly.pdbx_seq_one_letter_code
_entity_poly.pdbx_strand_id
1 'polypeptide(L)'
;MAYDVNTALQVAQSYIGRATYSMEWNERDGQDIGGTLGFDCSGFVYHVLNHAGAWDDSYLGRAHYTGTLKSDLEKAGFIEVDGDNVSAGDVFLWGTNYGAKAGGVSHTGLFADDGVNIIDSSWYTAGAVNGAINIHGHNAYWALDNQPEYHFFHYVGGGAHDDVVQINNSCTAPTEPDQNLEVGSKVKIPGNFILDDLVQYNGGWYAVNNAISLAPVDYSNYIPVGPLTETDDNSIATARQDFEGVGQSYFSFGGQVFDVTDVDEDTDSACVTIGGEPVWLKAGPMTEVQN
;
A
#
# COMPACT_ATOMS: atom_id res chain seq x y z
N MET A 1 -18.41 -17.89 0.03
CA MET A 1 -17.29 -16.96 0.28
C MET A 1 -17.89 -15.68 0.83
N ALA A 2 -17.33 -15.13 1.90
CA ALA A 2 -17.72 -13.81 2.41
C ALA A 2 -16.56 -12.87 2.10
N TYR A 3 -16.89 -11.69 1.58
CA TYR A 3 -15.88 -10.67 1.31
C TYR A 3 -15.23 -10.19 2.62
N ASP A 4 -13.91 -10.05 2.62
CA ASP A 4 -13.12 -9.54 3.74
C ASP A 4 -12.39 -8.25 3.34
N VAL A 5 -12.78 -7.15 3.98
CA VAL A 5 -12.26 -5.81 3.67
C VAL A 5 -10.77 -5.66 3.98
N ASN A 6 -10.29 -6.30 5.04
CA ASN A 6 -8.87 -6.23 5.42
C ASN A 6 -8.00 -6.96 4.39
N THR A 7 -8.48 -8.12 3.93
CA THR A 7 -7.85 -8.90 2.86
C THR A 7 -7.80 -8.09 1.57
N ALA A 8 -8.88 -7.39 1.23
CA ALA A 8 -8.90 -6.52 0.04
C ALA A 8 -7.81 -5.44 0.11
N LEU A 9 -7.68 -4.75 1.23
CA LEU A 9 -6.68 -3.69 1.40
C LEU A 9 -5.25 -4.24 1.43
N GLN A 10 -5.02 -5.36 2.12
CA GLN A 10 -3.72 -6.04 2.14
C GLN A 10 -3.30 -6.48 0.74
N VAL A 11 -4.20 -7.12 -0.01
CA VAL A 11 -3.93 -7.56 -1.37
C VAL A 11 -3.65 -6.35 -2.27
N ALA A 12 -4.45 -5.29 -2.18
CA ALA A 12 -4.25 -4.07 -2.94
C ALA A 12 -2.85 -3.46 -2.68
N GLN A 13 -2.48 -3.32 -1.41
CA GLN A 13 -1.18 -2.77 -0.98
C GLN A 13 -0.01 -3.66 -1.39
N SER A 14 -0.19 -4.99 -1.39
CA SER A 14 0.85 -5.95 -1.76
C SER A 14 1.36 -5.80 -3.20
N TYR A 15 0.62 -5.11 -4.07
CA TYR A 15 1.00 -4.89 -5.46
C TYR A 15 1.71 -3.54 -5.71
N ILE A 16 1.86 -2.69 -4.69
CA ILE A 16 2.68 -1.48 -4.77
C ILE A 16 4.13 -1.88 -5.09
N GLY A 17 4.72 -1.28 -6.11
CA GLY A 17 6.09 -1.60 -6.53
C GLY A 17 6.25 -2.97 -7.21
N ARG A 18 5.16 -3.70 -7.48
CA ARG A 18 5.20 -5.07 -8.04
C ARG A 18 4.34 -5.25 -9.29
N ALA A 19 3.66 -4.19 -9.71
CA ALA A 19 2.71 -4.22 -10.80
C ALA A 19 2.94 -3.13 -11.83
N THR A 20 2.74 -3.47 -13.10
CA THR A 20 2.90 -2.58 -14.26
C THR A 20 1.55 -2.36 -14.93
N TYR A 21 1.32 -1.11 -15.33
CA TYR A 21 0.03 -0.76 -15.90
C TYR A 21 -0.09 -1.34 -17.30
N SER A 22 -1.14 -2.09 -17.57
CA SER A 22 -1.44 -2.62 -18.89
C SER A 22 -2.94 -2.60 -19.16
N MET A 23 -3.32 -2.11 -20.33
CA MET A 23 -4.69 -2.17 -20.86
C MET A 23 -4.90 -3.37 -21.80
N GLU A 24 -3.84 -4.14 -22.06
CA GLU A 24 -3.91 -5.29 -22.95
C GLU A 24 -4.75 -6.38 -22.30
N TRP A 25 -5.75 -6.87 -23.03
CA TRP A 25 -6.79 -7.76 -22.50
C TRP A 25 -6.24 -9.03 -21.83
N ASN A 26 -5.12 -9.55 -22.31
CA ASN A 26 -4.49 -10.77 -21.81
C ASN A 26 -3.43 -10.51 -20.71
N GLU A 27 -3.29 -9.27 -20.26
CA GLU A 27 -2.22 -8.84 -19.35
C GLU A 27 -2.73 -8.10 -18.11
N ARG A 28 -3.93 -7.52 -18.19
CA ARG A 28 -4.46 -6.52 -17.26
C ARG A 28 -5.14 -7.07 -16.00
N ASP A 29 -5.20 -8.39 -15.84
CA ASP A 29 -5.93 -9.06 -14.75
C ASP A 29 -4.95 -9.88 -13.88
N GLY A 30 -3.76 -9.34 -13.61
CA GLY A 30 -2.74 -9.95 -12.76
C GLY A 30 -1.87 -10.99 -13.46
N GLN A 31 -1.71 -10.90 -14.78
CA GLN A 31 -0.79 -11.78 -15.52
C GLN A 31 0.65 -11.24 -15.48
N ASP A 32 1.63 -12.15 -15.54
CA ASP A 32 3.04 -11.73 -15.64
C ASP A 32 3.33 -11.10 -17.01
N ILE A 33 3.83 -9.86 -16.99
CA ILE A 33 4.32 -9.10 -18.16
C ILE A 33 5.84 -8.94 -18.04
N GLY A 34 6.58 -10.04 -18.15
CA GLY A 34 8.05 -9.98 -18.16
C GLY A 34 8.64 -9.69 -16.77
N GLY A 35 8.09 -10.34 -15.74
CA GLY A 35 8.59 -10.27 -14.36
C GLY A 35 7.84 -9.29 -13.45
N THR A 36 6.66 -8.83 -13.85
CA THR A 36 5.81 -7.87 -13.12
C THR A 36 4.36 -8.20 -13.42
N LEU A 37 3.45 -7.98 -12.47
CA LEU A 37 2.03 -8.27 -12.70
C LEU A 37 1.35 -7.12 -13.42
N GLY A 38 0.59 -7.44 -14.46
CA GLY A 38 -0.12 -6.46 -15.24
C GLY A 38 -1.49 -6.13 -14.68
N PHE A 39 -1.81 -4.84 -14.59
CA PHE A 39 -3.14 -4.38 -14.17
C PHE A 39 -3.61 -3.14 -14.95
N ASP A 40 -4.89 -3.11 -15.34
CA ASP A 40 -5.63 -1.84 -15.51
C ASP A 40 -6.40 -1.50 -14.23
N CYS A 41 -7.01 -0.32 -14.17
CA CYS A 41 -7.75 0.12 -12.99
C CYS A 41 -8.84 -0.88 -12.56
N SER A 42 -9.60 -1.39 -13.52
CA SER A 42 -10.69 -2.33 -13.25
C SER A 42 -10.20 -3.74 -12.96
N GLY A 43 -9.21 -4.24 -13.71
CA GLY A 43 -8.60 -5.55 -13.52
C GLY A 43 -7.95 -5.65 -12.14
N PHE A 44 -7.31 -4.58 -11.66
CA PHE A 44 -6.82 -4.49 -10.29
C PHE A 44 -7.94 -4.68 -9.25
N VAL A 45 -9.04 -3.96 -9.38
CA VAL A 45 -10.16 -4.09 -8.44
C VAL A 45 -10.81 -5.48 -8.52
N TYR A 46 -11.01 -6.02 -9.72
CA TYR A 46 -11.53 -7.38 -9.88
C TYR A 46 -10.65 -8.43 -9.23
N HIS A 47 -9.34 -8.29 -9.40
CA HIS A 47 -8.32 -9.17 -8.82
C HIS A 47 -8.30 -9.08 -7.28
N VAL A 48 -8.25 -7.86 -6.74
CA VAL A 48 -8.29 -7.61 -5.29
C VAL A 48 -9.55 -8.20 -4.66
N LEU A 49 -10.72 -7.92 -5.24
CA LEU A 49 -12.01 -8.36 -4.70
C LEU A 49 -12.22 -9.87 -4.83
N ASN A 50 -11.64 -10.49 -5.86
CA ASN A 50 -11.60 -11.95 -6.00
C ASN A 50 -10.79 -12.58 -4.87
N HIS A 51 -9.56 -12.10 -4.63
CA HIS A 51 -8.73 -12.55 -3.52
C HIS A 51 -9.36 -12.28 -2.14
N ALA A 52 -10.14 -11.22 -2.02
CA ALA A 52 -10.89 -10.88 -0.82
C ALA A 52 -12.20 -11.68 -0.66
N GLY A 53 -12.57 -12.55 -1.61
CA GLY A 53 -13.73 -13.43 -1.49
C GLY A 53 -15.07 -12.82 -1.93
N ALA A 54 -15.09 -11.70 -2.65
CA ALA A 54 -16.31 -11.12 -3.23
C ALA A 54 -16.88 -11.97 -4.39
N TRP A 55 -16.01 -12.63 -5.15
CA TRP A 55 -16.35 -13.53 -6.26
C TRP A 55 -15.20 -14.50 -6.58
N ASP A 56 -15.49 -15.58 -7.31
CA ASP A 56 -14.49 -16.50 -7.84
C ASP A 56 -13.95 -16.05 -9.21
N ASP A 57 -13.02 -16.83 -9.77
CA ASP A 57 -12.33 -16.58 -11.04
C ASP A 57 -13.26 -16.60 -12.27
N SER A 58 -14.56 -16.88 -12.11
CA SER A 58 -15.51 -16.90 -13.24
C SER A 58 -15.59 -15.58 -14.00
N TYR A 59 -15.21 -14.44 -13.38
CA TYR A 59 -15.15 -13.15 -14.05
C TYR A 59 -14.14 -13.11 -15.20
N LEU A 60 -13.05 -13.89 -15.12
CA LEU A 60 -12.02 -14.00 -16.17
C LEU A 60 -12.58 -14.63 -17.46
N GLY A 61 -13.69 -15.39 -17.36
CA GLY A 61 -14.35 -16.03 -18.50
C GLY A 61 -15.30 -15.12 -19.28
N ARG A 62 -15.43 -13.83 -18.92
CA ARG A 62 -16.35 -12.87 -19.55
C ARG A 62 -15.74 -11.48 -19.68
N ALA A 63 -16.41 -10.63 -20.45
CA ALA A 63 -16.14 -9.20 -20.43
C ALA A 63 -16.39 -8.64 -19.02
N HIS A 64 -15.39 -7.95 -18.49
CA HIS A 64 -15.43 -7.23 -17.23
C HIS A 64 -14.61 -5.94 -17.42
N TYR A 65 -15.05 -4.83 -16.84
CA TYR A 65 -14.41 -3.51 -16.89
C TYR A 65 -15.16 -2.57 -15.92
N THR A 66 -14.74 -1.31 -15.78
CA THR A 66 -15.39 -0.34 -14.87
C THR A 66 -16.92 -0.30 -15.01
N GLY A 67 -17.44 -0.30 -16.25
CA GLY A 67 -18.89 -0.29 -16.51
C GLY A 67 -19.65 -1.56 -16.12
N THR A 68 -18.98 -2.68 -15.85
CA THR A 68 -19.61 -3.89 -15.31
C THR A 68 -19.51 -3.99 -13.79
N LEU A 69 -18.58 -3.27 -13.16
CA LEU A 69 -18.28 -3.36 -11.73
C LEU A 69 -19.51 -3.10 -10.86
N LYS A 70 -20.32 -2.09 -11.16
CA LYS A 70 -21.55 -1.80 -10.40
C LYS A 70 -22.42 -3.04 -10.20
N SER A 71 -22.75 -3.73 -11.29
CA SER A 71 -23.64 -4.89 -11.23
C SER A 71 -23.00 -6.07 -10.49
N ASP A 72 -21.68 -6.20 -10.54
CA ASP A 72 -20.97 -7.30 -9.88
C ASP A 72 -20.79 -7.02 -8.38
N LEU A 73 -20.49 -5.77 -8.01
CA LEU A 73 -20.48 -5.28 -6.62
C LEU A 73 -21.84 -5.51 -5.96
N GLU A 74 -22.93 -5.11 -6.61
CA GLU A 74 -24.29 -5.31 -6.08
C GLU A 74 -24.62 -6.80 -5.85
N LYS A 75 -24.20 -7.68 -6.77
CA LYS A 75 -24.37 -9.14 -6.60
C LYS A 75 -23.51 -9.70 -5.47
N ALA A 76 -22.33 -9.15 -5.27
CA ALA A 76 -21.42 -9.52 -4.18
C ALA A 76 -21.90 -9.03 -2.81
N GLY A 77 -22.89 -8.12 -2.74
CA GLY A 77 -23.44 -7.60 -1.49
C GLY A 77 -22.95 -6.22 -1.10
N PHE A 78 -22.40 -5.47 -2.05
CA PHE A 78 -22.14 -4.04 -1.89
C PHE A 78 -23.40 -3.24 -2.17
N ILE A 79 -23.54 -2.11 -1.49
CA ILE A 79 -24.55 -1.08 -1.76
C ILE A 79 -23.86 0.23 -2.11
N GLU A 80 -24.53 1.03 -2.93
CA GLU A 80 -24.06 2.38 -3.21
C GLU A 80 -24.27 3.28 -1.99
N VAL A 81 -23.24 4.04 -1.62
CA VAL A 81 -23.25 5.01 -0.52
C VAL A 81 -22.86 6.40 -1.03
N ASP A 82 -23.25 7.43 -0.28
CA ASP A 82 -22.81 8.79 -0.58
C ASP A 82 -21.37 9.04 -0.05
N GLY A 83 -20.80 10.18 -0.47
CA GLY A 83 -19.42 10.54 -0.11
C GLY A 83 -19.19 10.88 1.36
N ASP A 84 -20.25 11.03 2.18
CA ASP A 84 -20.12 11.25 3.62
C ASP A 84 -20.06 9.92 4.40
N ASN A 85 -20.32 8.79 3.71
CA ASN A 85 -20.40 7.46 4.31
C ASN A 85 -19.36 6.48 3.75
N VAL A 86 -18.28 6.99 3.14
CA VAL A 86 -17.16 6.17 2.65
C VAL A 86 -16.27 5.69 3.80
N SER A 87 -15.78 4.47 3.69
CA SER A 87 -14.88 3.82 4.64
C SER A 87 -13.73 3.10 3.93
N ALA A 88 -12.69 2.74 4.67
CA ALA A 88 -11.60 1.92 4.14
C ALA A 88 -12.15 0.64 3.46
N GLY A 89 -11.65 0.36 2.26
CA GLY A 89 -12.03 -0.77 1.41
C GLY A 89 -13.27 -0.54 0.53
N ASP A 90 -13.95 0.60 0.64
CA ASP A 90 -15.03 0.94 -0.27
C ASP A 90 -14.50 1.13 -1.70
N VAL A 91 -15.27 0.66 -2.67
CA VAL A 91 -14.90 0.74 -4.08
C VAL A 91 -15.45 2.03 -4.66
N PHE A 92 -14.61 2.81 -5.34
CA PHE A 92 -15.07 3.98 -6.09
C PHE A 92 -15.15 3.65 -7.59
N LEU A 93 -16.13 4.24 -8.26
CA LEU A 93 -16.25 4.26 -9.73
C LEU A 93 -16.32 5.71 -10.20
N TRP A 94 -15.43 6.06 -11.12
CA TRP A 94 -15.40 7.36 -11.79
C TRP A 94 -15.75 7.24 -13.27
N GLY A 95 -16.46 8.24 -13.77
CA GLY A 95 -16.78 8.40 -15.19
C GLY A 95 -18.26 8.26 -15.48
N THR A 96 -18.68 8.89 -16.59
CA THR A 96 -20.10 9.03 -16.93
C THR A 96 -20.85 7.71 -16.95
N ASN A 97 -21.99 7.65 -16.27
CA ASN A 97 -22.86 6.47 -16.20
C ASN A 97 -22.10 5.23 -15.70
N TYR A 98 -21.49 5.33 -14.51
CA TYR A 98 -20.73 4.25 -13.87
C TYR A 98 -19.57 3.70 -14.73
N GLY A 99 -19.00 4.50 -15.63
CA GLY A 99 -17.96 4.04 -16.55
C GLY A 99 -18.48 3.14 -17.68
N ALA A 100 -19.73 3.31 -18.12
CA ALA A 100 -20.35 2.49 -19.18
C ALA A 100 -19.62 2.50 -20.55
N LYS A 101 -18.64 3.38 -20.76
CA LYS A 101 -17.80 3.38 -21.97
C LYS A 101 -16.50 2.64 -21.68
N ALA A 102 -16.32 1.47 -22.29
CA ALA A 102 -15.01 0.82 -22.36
C ALA A 102 -13.99 1.73 -23.07
N GLY A 103 -12.75 1.78 -22.58
CA GLY A 103 -11.64 2.47 -23.25
C GLY A 103 -11.08 3.72 -22.54
N GLY A 104 -10.68 3.62 -21.27
CA GLY A 104 -9.81 4.60 -20.60
C GLY A 104 -10.45 5.94 -20.20
N VAL A 105 -11.77 6.08 -20.27
CA VAL A 105 -12.51 7.32 -19.89
C VAL A 105 -13.14 7.19 -18.49
N SER A 106 -12.86 6.10 -17.79
CA SER A 106 -13.45 5.76 -16.48
C SER A 106 -12.39 5.13 -15.61
N HIS A 107 -12.47 5.39 -14.30
CA HIS A 107 -11.44 4.99 -13.34
C HIS A 107 -12.06 4.33 -12.11
N THR A 108 -11.30 3.49 -11.42
CA THR A 108 -11.78 2.75 -10.25
C THR A 108 -10.61 2.30 -9.37
N GLY A 109 -10.91 2.01 -8.12
CA GLY A 109 -9.97 1.61 -7.08
C GLY A 109 -10.72 1.42 -5.76
N LEU A 110 -9.98 1.32 -4.67
CA LEU A 110 -10.52 1.22 -3.32
C LEU A 110 -10.10 2.43 -2.49
N PHE A 111 -10.90 2.79 -1.49
CA PHE A 111 -10.44 3.66 -0.42
C PHE A 111 -9.41 2.92 0.43
N ALA A 112 -8.21 3.47 0.59
CA ALA A 112 -7.15 2.90 1.41
C ALA A 112 -7.38 3.16 2.92
N ASP A 113 -8.18 4.18 3.24
CA ASP A 113 -8.58 4.59 4.59
C ASP A 113 -9.99 5.19 4.58
N ASP A 114 -10.42 5.74 5.71
CA ASP A 114 -11.75 6.34 5.88
C ASP A 114 -11.88 7.67 5.13
N GLY A 115 -12.03 7.59 3.81
CA GLY A 115 -12.48 8.66 2.93
C GLY A 115 -11.41 9.65 2.47
N VAL A 116 -10.14 9.43 2.81
CA VAL A 116 -9.07 10.39 2.49
C VAL A 116 -8.24 9.91 1.30
N ASN A 117 -7.72 8.69 1.37
CA ASN A 117 -6.83 8.13 0.38
C ASN A 117 -7.48 6.99 -0.38
N ILE A 118 -7.10 6.86 -1.64
CA ILE A 118 -7.48 5.76 -2.54
C ILE A 118 -6.24 5.01 -2.98
N ILE A 119 -6.41 3.71 -3.24
CA ILE A 119 -5.45 2.84 -3.87
C ILE A 119 -6.02 2.31 -5.18
N ASP A 120 -5.26 2.47 -6.25
CA ASP A 120 -5.70 2.19 -7.62
C ASP A 120 -4.53 1.78 -8.52
N SER A 121 -4.85 1.09 -9.61
CA SER A 121 -3.92 0.91 -10.73
C SER A 121 -4.14 2.02 -11.75
N SER A 122 -3.12 2.85 -11.99
CA SER A 122 -3.23 4.00 -12.90
C SER A 122 -1.96 4.25 -13.72
N TRP A 123 -2.11 5.05 -14.78
CA TRP A 123 -0.99 5.53 -15.59
C TRP A 123 -0.28 6.74 -14.97
N TYR A 124 -0.47 7.00 -13.67
CA TYR A 124 0.08 8.19 -13.00
C TYR A 124 1.60 8.32 -13.13
N THR A 125 2.31 7.18 -13.09
CA THR A 125 3.77 7.09 -13.29
C THR A 125 4.21 7.06 -14.76
N ALA A 126 3.32 7.42 -15.69
CA ALA A 126 3.52 7.33 -17.13
C ALA A 126 3.90 5.92 -17.63
N GLY A 127 3.43 4.87 -16.95
CA GLY A 127 3.67 3.48 -17.34
C GLY A 127 5.01 2.92 -16.92
N ALA A 128 5.62 3.49 -15.87
CA ALA A 128 6.81 2.90 -15.30
C ALA A 128 6.56 1.44 -14.91
N VAL A 129 7.53 0.57 -15.21
CA VAL A 129 7.52 -0.81 -14.71
C VAL A 129 7.42 -0.75 -13.19
N ASN A 130 6.56 -1.59 -12.61
CA ASN A 130 6.26 -1.65 -11.18
C ASN A 130 5.58 -0.39 -10.60
N GLY A 131 5.19 0.57 -11.43
CA GLY A 131 4.58 1.84 -11.01
C GLY A 131 3.07 1.92 -11.19
N ALA A 132 2.37 0.80 -11.37
CA ALA A 132 0.93 0.80 -11.65
C ALA A 132 0.11 1.17 -10.43
N ILE A 133 0.42 0.56 -9.27
CA ILE A 133 -0.38 0.73 -8.06
C ILE A 133 0.12 1.94 -7.30
N ASN A 134 -0.77 2.88 -7.06
CA ASN A 134 -0.47 4.14 -6.41
C ASN A 134 -1.47 4.41 -5.30
N ILE A 135 -1.03 5.17 -4.29
CA ILE A 135 -1.93 5.75 -3.28
C ILE A 135 -2.03 7.24 -3.55
N HIS A 136 -3.27 7.73 -3.62
CA HIS A 136 -3.57 9.13 -3.91
C HIS A 136 -4.55 9.68 -2.88
N GLY A 137 -4.42 10.97 -2.56
CA GLY A 137 -5.52 11.67 -1.88
C GLY A 137 -6.72 11.76 -2.82
N HIS A 138 -7.86 11.18 -2.43
CA HIS A 138 -9.07 11.06 -3.26
C HIS A 138 -9.44 12.40 -3.90
N ASN A 139 -9.63 13.44 -3.09
CA ASN A 139 -10.08 14.76 -3.55
C ASN A 139 -9.08 15.44 -4.48
N ALA A 140 -7.78 15.23 -4.25
CA ALA A 140 -6.74 15.82 -5.08
C ALA A 140 -6.68 15.14 -6.45
N TYR A 141 -6.73 13.81 -6.48
CA TYR A 141 -6.69 13.04 -7.72
C TYR A 141 -7.96 13.23 -8.54
N TRP A 142 -9.12 13.25 -7.88
CA TRP A 142 -10.41 13.54 -8.51
C TRP A 142 -10.44 14.94 -9.15
N ALA A 143 -9.86 15.96 -8.49
CA ALA A 143 -9.74 17.29 -9.05
C ALA A 143 -8.80 17.36 -10.26
N LEU A 144 -7.71 16.59 -10.25
CA LEU A 144 -6.78 16.48 -11.39
C LEU A 144 -7.43 15.85 -12.61
N ASP A 145 -8.39 14.95 -12.43
CA ASP A 145 -9.13 14.28 -13.51
C ASP A 145 -10.35 15.08 -14.01
N ASN A 146 -10.41 16.38 -13.73
CA ASN A 146 -11.52 17.29 -14.06
C ASN A 146 -12.86 16.91 -13.40
N GLN A 147 -12.82 16.34 -12.20
CA GLN A 147 -13.99 16.12 -11.35
C GLN A 147 -15.09 15.29 -12.04
N PRO A 148 -14.79 14.07 -12.53
CA PRO A 148 -15.78 13.21 -13.17
C PRO A 148 -16.93 12.84 -12.21
N GLU A 149 -18.04 12.38 -12.77
CA GLU A 149 -19.09 11.70 -11.99
C GLU A 149 -18.47 10.57 -11.16
N TYR A 150 -18.88 10.43 -9.90
CA TYR A 150 -18.34 9.44 -8.98
C TYR A 150 -19.45 8.72 -8.21
N HIS A 151 -19.17 7.46 -7.87
CA HIS A 151 -20.04 6.57 -7.11
C HIS A 151 -19.19 5.74 -6.15
N PHE A 152 -19.71 5.45 -4.95
CA PHE A 152 -19.01 4.69 -3.92
C PHE A 152 -19.82 3.47 -3.51
N PHE A 153 -19.15 2.34 -3.28
CA PHE A 153 -19.78 1.07 -2.97
C PHE A 153 -19.21 0.50 -1.68
N HIS A 154 -20.09 0.34 -0.70
CA HIS A 154 -19.78 -0.18 0.63
C HIS A 154 -20.30 -1.60 0.78
N TYR A 155 -19.49 -2.49 1.36
CA TYR A 155 -19.92 -3.86 1.61
C TYR A 155 -20.82 -3.95 2.84
N VAL A 156 -22.03 -4.49 2.68
CA VAL A 156 -22.99 -4.67 3.79
C VAL A 156 -23.43 -6.12 4.01
N GLY A 157 -22.80 -7.05 3.29
CA GLY A 157 -23.16 -8.47 3.32
C GLY A 157 -24.24 -8.82 2.29
N GLY A 158 -23.88 -9.72 1.38
CA GLY A 158 -24.80 -10.39 0.45
C GLY A 158 -25.23 -11.76 1.01
N GLY A 159 -26.50 -12.12 0.81
CA GLY A 159 -27.10 -13.34 1.37
C GLY A 159 -26.28 -14.62 1.14
N ALA A 160 -26.27 -15.47 2.18
CA ALA A 160 -25.55 -16.73 2.31
C ALA A 160 -25.24 -17.48 1.00
N HIS A 161 -23.95 -17.72 0.76
CA HIS A 161 -23.51 -18.90 0.02
C HIS A 161 -22.78 -19.81 1.01
N ASP A 162 -23.55 -20.75 1.57
CA ASP A 162 -23.05 -21.91 2.30
C ASP A 162 -22.02 -22.61 1.42
N ASP A 163 -20.78 -22.66 1.88
CA ASP A 163 -19.95 -23.85 1.84
C ASP A 163 -18.77 -23.63 2.80
N VAL A 164 -18.75 -24.48 3.82
CA VAL A 164 -17.79 -24.49 4.92
C VAL A 164 -16.45 -24.99 4.41
N VAL A 165 -15.43 -24.13 4.45
CA VAL A 165 -14.03 -24.57 4.56
C VAL A 165 -13.52 -24.08 5.91
N GLN A 166 -13.32 -25.04 6.82
CA GLN A 166 -12.59 -24.83 8.06
C GLN A 166 -11.14 -24.56 7.71
N ILE A 167 -10.69 -23.31 7.86
CA ILE A 167 -9.27 -23.01 8.07
C ILE A 167 -9.07 -22.64 9.54
N ASN A 168 -8.11 -23.34 10.11
CA ASN A 168 -7.69 -23.37 11.49
C ASN A 168 -7.08 -22.03 11.91
N ASN A 169 -7.90 -21.23 12.58
CA ASN A 169 -7.46 -20.09 13.38
C ASN A 169 -6.68 -20.60 14.60
N SER A 170 -5.36 -20.48 14.58
CA SER A 170 -4.54 -20.50 15.80
C SER A 170 -4.18 -19.07 16.17
N CYS A 171 -4.98 -18.48 17.06
CA CYS A 171 -4.57 -17.30 17.82
C CYS A 171 -3.70 -17.79 19.00
N THR A 172 -2.42 -17.47 18.98
CA THR A 172 -1.57 -17.52 20.18
C THR A 172 -1.06 -16.12 20.47
N ALA A 173 -1.23 -15.68 21.71
CA ALA A 173 -0.65 -14.45 22.21
C ALA A 173 0.89 -14.51 22.15
N PRO A 174 1.58 -13.37 22.03
CA PRO A 174 2.97 -13.38 21.66
C PRO A 174 3.91 -13.90 22.75
N THR A 175 4.90 -14.67 22.32
CA THR A 175 6.03 -15.11 23.14
C THR A 175 7.07 -13.98 23.28
N GLU A 176 7.90 -14.08 24.33
CA GLU A 176 9.07 -13.21 24.58
C GLU A 176 9.89 -12.93 23.30
N PRO A 177 10.64 -11.80 23.22
CA PRO A 177 11.40 -11.44 22.01
C PRO A 177 12.28 -12.59 21.52
N ASP A 178 12.12 -12.97 20.26
CA ASP A 178 12.81 -14.09 19.62
C ASP A 178 13.62 -13.67 18.38
N GLN A 179 13.56 -12.38 18.01
CA GLN A 179 14.21 -11.79 16.83
C GLN A 179 13.66 -12.32 15.50
N ASN A 180 12.42 -12.78 15.50
CA ASN A 180 11.67 -13.10 14.30
C ASN A 180 10.61 -12.02 14.12
N LEU A 181 10.88 -11.02 13.26
CA LEU A 181 9.97 -9.89 13.13
C LEU A 181 8.64 -10.34 12.54
N GLU A 182 7.56 -9.99 13.22
CA GLU A 182 6.19 -10.21 12.78
C GLU A 182 5.43 -8.89 12.79
N VAL A 183 4.29 -8.85 12.09
CA VAL A 183 3.40 -7.70 12.18
C VAL A 183 2.91 -7.56 13.63
N GLY A 184 3.14 -6.39 14.22
CA GLY A 184 2.87 -6.12 15.63
C GLY A 184 4.11 -6.20 16.54
N SER A 185 5.22 -6.79 16.07
CA SER A 185 6.50 -6.72 16.78
C SER A 185 6.90 -5.27 17.01
N LYS A 186 7.49 -5.02 18.16
CA LYS A 186 8.08 -3.75 18.55
C LYS A 186 9.58 -3.87 18.44
N VAL A 187 10.20 -3.00 17.65
CA VAL A 187 11.63 -3.04 17.35
C VAL A 187 12.34 -1.75 17.75
N LYS A 188 13.62 -1.86 18.08
CA LYS A 188 14.57 -0.75 18.09
C LYS A 188 15.49 -0.89 16.88
N ILE A 189 15.96 0.24 16.37
CA ILE A 189 16.98 0.27 15.33
C ILE A 189 18.26 0.86 15.95
N PRO A 190 19.08 0.05 16.66
CA PRO A 190 20.33 0.51 17.23
C PRO A 190 21.35 0.81 16.15
N GLY A 191 22.21 1.80 16.41
CA GLY A 191 23.34 2.10 15.56
C GLY A 191 23.44 3.57 15.22
N ASN A 192 24.51 3.86 14.49
CA ASN A 192 24.83 5.18 13.99
C ASN A 192 25.01 5.08 12.48
N PHE A 193 24.10 5.66 11.72
CA PHE A 193 23.99 5.48 10.28
C PHE A 193 24.49 6.72 9.56
N ILE A 194 25.36 6.55 8.57
CA ILE A 194 25.81 7.69 7.75
C ILE A 194 24.61 8.30 7.01
N LEU A 195 24.54 9.62 6.95
CA LEU A 195 23.58 10.33 6.10
C LEU A 195 24.10 10.29 4.66
N ASP A 196 23.68 9.31 3.86
CA ASP A 196 24.14 9.16 2.48
C ASP A 196 23.49 10.20 1.55
N ASP A 197 22.24 10.57 1.83
CA ASP A 197 21.55 11.66 1.13
C ASP A 197 20.52 12.33 2.06
N LEU A 198 20.19 13.58 1.74
CA LEU A 198 19.12 14.34 2.37
C LEU A 198 18.14 14.79 1.29
N VAL A 199 16.97 14.16 1.26
CA VAL A 199 15.98 14.36 0.22
C VAL A 199 14.84 15.23 0.74
N GLN A 200 14.44 16.23 -0.04
CA GLN A 200 13.21 16.97 0.19
C GLN A 200 12.09 16.36 -0.64
N TYR A 201 11.02 15.94 0.03
CA TYR A 201 9.85 15.36 -0.63
C TYR A 201 8.57 15.84 0.06
N ASN A 202 7.56 16.22 -0.72
CA ASN A 202 6.27 16.72 -0.22
C ASN A 202 6.35 17.78 0.92
N GLY A 203 7.39 18.62 0.91
CA GLY A 203 7.63 19.63 1.94
C GLY A 203 8.31 19.14 3.24
N GLY A 204 8.53 17.83 3.37
CA GLY A 204 9.31 17.19 4.43
C GLY A 204 10.77 16.97 4.02
N TRP A 205 11.62 16.72 5.03
CA TRP A 205 13.02 16.37 4.87
C TRP A 205 13.24 14.94 5.32
N TYR A 206 14.01 14.20 4.53
CA TYR A 206 14.19 12.76 4.71
C TYR A 206 15.67 12.39 4.62
N ALA A 207 16.13 11.65 5.62
CA ALA A 207 17.43 11.02 5.59
C ALA A 207 17.36 9.75 4.76
N VAL A 208 18.40 9.52 3.95
CA VAL A 208 18.61 8.29 3.22
C VAL A 208 19.89 7.64 3.72
N ASN A 209 19.83 6.34 3.96
CA ASN A 209 21.00 5.51 4.18
C ASN A 209 20.92 4.26 3.31
N ASN A 210 21.88 4.11 2.39
CA ASN A 210 21.89 3.05 1.39
C ASN A 210 22.13 1.66 2.00
N ALA A 211 22.76 1.59 3.17
CA ALA A 211 23.04 0.31 3.83
C ALA A 211 21.75 -0.34 4.36
N ILE A 212 20.81 0.47 4.86
CA ILE A 212 19.54 0.00 5.45
C ILE A 212 18.32 0.15 4.54
N SER A 213 18.43 0.90 3.44
CA SER A 213 17.36 1.03 2.43
C SER A 213 17.27 -0.22 1.54
N LEU A 214 16.06 -0.46 1.01
CA LEU A 214 15.85 -1.42 -0.09
C LEU A 214 16.26 -0.80 -1.42
N ALA A 215 16.57 -1.64 -2.40
CA ALA A 215 16.88 -1.21 -3.76
C ALA A 215 15.69 -1.49 -4.68
N PRO A 216 15.28 -0.54 -5.54
CA PRO A 216 15.79 0.83 -5.64
C PRO A 216 15.43 1.67 -4.42
N VAL A 217 16.29 2.61 -4.04
CA VAL A 217 16.02 3.53 -2.93
C VAL A 217 15.00 4.56 -3.40
N ASP A 218 13.82 4.55 -2.80
CA ASP A 218 12.75 5.49 -3.10
C ASP A 218 12.04 5.98 -1.82
N TYR A 219 10.90 6.66 -1.99
CA TYR A 219 10.15 7.25 -0.88
C TYR A 219 9.75 6.22 0.19
N SER A 220 9.55 4.95 -0.18
CA SER A 220 9.28 3.89 0.80
C SER A 220 10.44 3.67 1.78
N ASN A 221 11.66 4.09 1.42
CA ASN A 221 12.86 4.00 2.26
C ASN A 221 13.26 5.33 2.88
N TYR A 222 12.59 6.42 2.54
CA TYR A 222 12.94 7.77 3.01
C TYR A 222 12.58 7.89 4.49
N ILE A 223 13.57 8.17 5.33
CA ILE A 223 13.38 8.22 6.77
C ILE A 223 13.11 9.67 7.17
N PRO A 224 11.92 10.04 7.69
CA PRO A 224 11.66 11.41 8.10
C PRO A 224 12.71 11.87 9.11
N VAL A 225 13.31 13.06 8.93
CA VAL A 225 14.39 13.53 9.83
C VAL A 225 13.88 13.94 11.21
N GLY A 226 12.59 14.28 11.33
CA GLY A 226 12.01 14.81 12.57
C GLY A 226 12.17 13.92 13.81
N PRO A 227 11.94 12.59 13.71
CA PRO A 227 12.19 11.64 14.80
C PRO A 227 13.67 11.28 15.01
N LEU A 228 14.56 11.63 14.09
CA LEU A 228 15.97 11.24 14.15
C LEU A 228 16.80 12.20 15.01
N THR A 229 17.95 11.71 15.46
CA THR A 229 19.00 12.54 16.07
C THR A 229 20.22 12.55 15.18
N GLU A 230 20.60 13.71 14.66
CA GLU A 230 21.86 13.92 13.94
C GLU A 230 23.03 13.80 14.92
N THR A 231 24.09 13.12 14.50
CA THR A 231 25.25 12.76 15.32
C THR A 231 26.55 12.83 14.50
N ASP A 232 27.68 12.87 15.18
CA ASP A 232 28.99 12.67 14.58
C ASP A 232 29.34 11.18 14.44
N ASP A 233 30.54 10.89 13.93
CA ASP A 233 31.07 9.54 13.76
C ASP A 233 31.27 8.77 15.08
N ASN A 234 31.26 9.46 16.22
CA ASN A 234 31.34 8.88 17.56
C ASN A 234 29.96 8.72 18.23
N SER A 235 28.87 8.89 17.46
CA SER A 235 27.48 8.81 17.95
C SER A 235 27.13 9.89 18.99
N ILE A 236 27.84 11.02 18.97
CA ILE A 236 27.54 12.18 19.81
C ILE A 236 26.61 13.12 19.03
N ALA A 237 25.51 13.53 19.65
CA ALA A 237 24.54 14.42 19.03
C ALA A 237 25.18 15.75 18.58
N THR A 238 24.93 16.15 17.33
CA THR A 238 25.38 17.46 16.82
C THR A 238 24.57 18.57 17.49
N ALA A 239 25.15 19.77 17.59
CA ALA A 239 24.47 20.89 18.23
C ALA A 239 23.33 21.50 17.39
N ARG A 240 23.30 21.27 16.07
CA ARG A 240 22.40 21.98 15.15
C ARG A 240 21.22 21.15 14.66
N GLN A 241 21.35 19.83 14.60
CA GLN A 241 20.27 18.92 14.17
C GLN A 241 19.65 19.36 12.83
N ASP A 242 20.49 19.86 11.91
CA ASP A 242 20.07 20.43 10.62
C ASP A 242 20.30 19.47 9.44
N PHE A 243 21.01 18.35 9.67
CA PHE A 243 21.27 17.28 8.70
C PHE A 243 21.95 17.78 7.41
N GLU A 244 22.63 18.95 7.44
CA GLU A 244 23.26 19.54 6.26
C GLU A 244 24.55 18.80 5.84
N GLY A 245 25.09 17.93 6.69
CA GLY A 245 26.36 17.23 6.50
C GLY A 245 26.27 15.93 5.70
N VAL A 246 25.63 15.91 4.53
CA VAL A 246 25.53 14.69 3.70
C VAL A 246 26.92 14.08 3.42
N GLY A 247 27.06 12.78 3.66
CA GLY A 247 28.29 12.00 3.53
C GLY A 247 29.33 12.21 4.65
N GLN A 248 29.03 13.03 5.66
CA GLN A 248 29.94 13.34 6.78
C GLN A 248 29.29 13.28 8.16
N SER A 249 27.98 13.54 8.21
CA SER A 249 27.13 13.43 9.40
C SER A 249 26.49 12.06 9.46
N TYR A 250 26.08 11.70 10.67
CA TYR A 250 25.42 10.44 10.97
C TYR A 250 24.07 10.73 11.63
N PHE A 251 23.21 9.73 11.71
CA PHE A 251 21.98 9.80 12.45
C PHE A 251 21.71 8.51 13.21
N SER A 252 20.94 8.65 14.29
CA SER A 252 20.42 7.53 15.06
C SER A 252 18.92 7.70 15.28
N PHE A 253 18.25 6.59 15.57
CA PHE A 253 16.83 6.56 15.91
C PHE A 253 16.56 6.91 17.39
N GLY A 254 17.54 7.50 18.11
CA GLY A 254 17.34 8.01 19.47
C GLY A 254 16.91 6.98 20.52
N GLY A 255 17.07 5.68 20.25
CA GLY A 255 16.60 4.60 21.13
C GLY A 255 15.08 4.41 21.15
N GLN A 256 14.37 5.02 20.18
CA GLN A 256 12.93 4.87 19.99
C GLN A 256 12.55 3.42 19.70
N VAL A 257 11.31 3.09 20.02
CA VAL A 257 10.68 1.81 19.71
C VAL A 257 9.65 2.07 18.61
N PHE A 258 9.71 1.25 17.56
CA PHE A 258 8.83 1.34 16.41
C PHE A 258 7.97 0.09 16.31
N ASP A 259 6.75 0.27 15.82
CA ASP A 259 5.87 -0.84 15.49
C ASP A 259 6.21 -1.35 14.08
N VAL A 260 6.44 -2.66 13.98
CA VAL A 260 6.53 -3.36 12.70
C VAL A 260 5.11 -3.50 12.16
N THR A 261 4.87 -2.86 11.02
CA THR A 261 3.58 -2.86 10.35
C THR A 261 3.53 -3.84 9.20
N ASP A 262 4.68 -4.27 8.68
CA ASP A 262 4.79 -5.28 7.63
C ASP A 262 6.18 -5.94 7.63
N VAL A 263 6.30 -7.13 7.05
CA VAL A 263 7.55 -7.88 6.90
C VAL A 263 7.64 -8.52 5.51
N ASP A 264 8.82 -8.53 4.92
CA ASP A 264 9.12 -9.17 3.65
C ASP A 264 10.31 -10.12 3.80
N GLU A 265 10.00 -11.41 3.80
CA GLU A 265 10.99 -12.50 3.91
C GLU A 265 11.92 -12.57 2.68
N ASP A 266 11.44 -12.20 1.49
CA ASP A 266 12.21 -12.31 0.25
C ASP A 266 13.35 -11.27 0.21
N THR A 267 13.11 -10.10 0.80
CA THR A 267 14.08 -9.00 0.86
C THR A 267 14.76 -8.83 2.22
N ASP A 268 14.44 -9.69 3.19
CA ASP A 268 14.90 -9.60 4.59
C ASP A 268 14.68 -8.19 5.14
N SER A 269 13.43 -7.72 5.07
CA SER A 269 13.06 -6.34 5.40
C SER A 269 11.76 -6.22 6.15
N ALA A 270 11.57 -5.08 6.81
CA ALA A 270 10.37 -4.78 7.56
C ALA A 270 9.97 -3.31 7.38
N CYS A 271 8.67 -3.09 7.36
CA CYS A 271 8.07 -1.76 7.40
C CYS A 271 7.85 -1.34 8.84
N VAL A 272 8.33 -0.15 9.20
CA VAL A 272 8.13 0.44 10.51
C VAL A 272 7.52 1.83 10.39
N THR A 273 6.72 2.23 11.38
CA THR A 273 6.18 3.60 11.41
C THR A 273 7.18 4.55 12.06
N ILE A 274 7.78 5.46 11.28
CA ILE A 274 8.71 6.48 11.76
C ILE A 274 8.11 7.85 11.47
N GLY A 275 7.93 8.66 12.52
CA GLY A 275 7.36 10.01 12.35
C GLY A 275 5.91 10.03 11.87
N GLY A 276 5.20 8.91 11.98
CA GLY A 276 3.85 8.73 11.44
C GLY A 276 3.82 8.27 9.98
N GLU A 277 4.98 8.02 9.36
CA GLU A 277 5.10 7.56 7.98
C GLU A 277 5.60 6.10 7.95
N PRO A 278 5.09 5.25 7.03
CA PRO A 278 5.63 3.91 6.84
C PRO A 278 6.99 3.98 6.15
N VAL A 279 7.98 3.29 6.71
CA VAL A 279 9.35 3.25 6.18
C VAL A 279 9.84 1.82 6.14
N TRP A 280 10.17 1.35 4.94
CA TRP A 280 10.77 0.05 4.67
C TRP A 280 12.28 0.10 4.83
N LEU A 281 12.79 -0.73 5.73
CA LEU A 281 14.21 -0.89 6.02
C LEU A 281 14.55 -2.37 6.08
N LYS A 282 15.81 -2.72 5.76
CA LYS A 282 16.30 -4.09 5.99
C LYS A 282 16.11 -4.47 7.46
N ALA A 283 15.77 -5.73 7.72
CA ALA A 283 15.48 -6.24 9.04
C ALA A 283 16.75 -6.45 9.88
N GLY A 284 17.90 -6.75 9.24
CA GLY A 284 19.15 -7.06 9.94
C GLY A 284 19.63 -6.06 11.03
N PRO A 285 19.48 -4.73 10.86
CA PRO A 285 19.80 -3.74 11.89
C PRO A 285 18.76 -3.62 13.03
N MET A 286 17.60 -4.26 12.91
CA MET A 286 16.51 -4.16 13.90
C MET A 286 16.75 -5.12 15.07
N THR A 287 16.28 -4.72 16.25
CA THR A 287 16.25 -5.55 17.45
C THR A 287 14.85 -5.54 18.02
N GLU A 288 14.18 -6.67 17.95
CA GLU A 288 12.89 -6.90 18.59
C GLU A 288 13.01 -6.74 20.11
N VAL A 289 12.08 -6.00 20.71
CA VAL A 289 12.02 -5.74 22.15
C VAL A 289 10.71 -6.18 22.78
N GLN A 290 9.68 -6.45 21.97
CA GLN A 290 8.38 -6.95 22.41
C GLN A 290 7.59 -7.45 21.18
N ASN A 291 6.66 -8.39 21.40
CA ASN A 291 5.62 -8.77 20.45
C ASN A 291 4.22 -8.32 20.90
#